data_AF-A0AA43BMZ7-F1
#
_entry.id   AF-A0AA43BMZ7-F1
#
_cell.length_a   1.000
_cell.length_b   1.000
_cell.length_c   1.000
_cell.angle_alpha   90.00
_cell.angle_beta   90.00
_cell.angle_gamma   90.00
#
_symmetry.space_group_name_H-M   'P 1'
#
loop_
_entity.id
_entity.type
_entity.pdbx_description
1 polymer ?
#
loop_
_entity_poly.entity_id
_entity_poly.type
_entity_poly.pdbx_seq_one_letter_code
_entity_poly.pdbx_strand_id
1 'polypeptide(L)'
;MSNISINQASKLFKVSRNTIYARIKKGEITKNSDGNVSVQDMMRLFGNKADKKATEQAVNELLHSVNNIEQEIEQPKSNNEQLLQQKIEQLQGQVEQLEKQLEYVKANEAWLKQQLDQKLIEHKNHEKKGLLGRLFG
;
A
#
# COMPACT_ATOMS: atom_id res chain seq x y z
N MET A 1 17.01 11.83 -21.22
CA MET A 1 18.29 11.23 -21.62
C MET A 1 18.43 9.92 -20.87
N SER A 2 18.71 8.82 -21.56
CA SER A 2 18.86 7.51 -20.93
C SER A 2 20.12 7.46 -20.06
N ASN A 3 19.96 7.16 -18.78
CA ASN A 3 21.04 7.02 -17.82
C ASN A 3 21.17 5.55 -17.41
N ILE A 4 22.40 5.10 -17.20
CA ILE A 4 22.69 3.74 -16.76
C ILE A 4 23.65 3.77 -15.57
N SER A 5 23.58 2.74 -14.71
CA SER A 5 24.51 2.63 -13.59
C SER A 5 25.94 2.41 -14.08
N ILE A 6 26.93 2.82 -13.27
CA ILE A 6 28.35 2.63 -13.59
C ILE A 6 28.71 1.14 -13.78
N ASN A 7 28.03 0.24 -13.05
CA ASN A 7 28.20 -1.20 -13.22
C ASN A 7 27.71 -1.68 -14.60
N GLN A 8 26.53 -1.23 -15.03
CA GLN A 8 26.01 -1.55 -16.37
C GLN A 8 26.88 -0.94 -17.47
N ALA A 9 27.28 0.32 -17.30
CA ALA A 9 28.15 1.04 -18.22
C ALA A 9 29.51 0.32 -18.41
N SER A 10 30.10 -0.17 -17.32
CA SER A 10 31.35 -0.93 -17.36
C SER A 10 31.23 -2.21 -18.20
N LYS A 11 30.13 -2.95 -18.07
CA LYS A 11 29.87 -4.16 -18.83
C LYS A 11 29.60 -3.88 -20.30
N LEU A 12 28.70 -2.94 -20.59
CA LEU A 12 28.27 -2.59 -21.96
C LEU A 12 29.42 -2.08 -22.82
N PHE A 13 30.21 -1.15 -22.28
CA PHE A 13 31.30 -0.53 -23.01
C PHE A 13 32.63 -1.27 -22.84
N LYS A 14 32.64 -2.41 -22.11
CA LYS A 14 33.85 -3.21 -21.82
C LYS A 14 35.00 -2.36 -21.25
N VAL A 15 34.67 -1.40 -20.39
CA VAL A 15 35.65 -0.52 -19.71
C VAL A 15 35.59 -0.71 -18.21
N SER A 16 36.73 -0.59 -17.53
CA SER A 16 36.76 -0.74 -16.07
C SER A 16 36.01 0.40 -15.37
N ARG A 17 35.37 0.10 -14.23
CA ARG A 17 34.70 1.12 -13.39
C ARG A 17 35.67 2.23 -12.97
N ASN A 18 36.92 1.89 -12.66
CA ASN A 18 37.96 2.86 -12.31
C ASN A 18 38.22 3.85 -13.45
N THR A 19 38.23 3.36 -14.70
CA THR A 19 38.36 4.22 -15.88
C THR A 19 37.19 5.19 -16.00
N ILE A 20 35.97 4.74 -15.74
CA ILE A 20 34.76 5.60 -15.75
C ILE A 20 34.89 6.66 -14.64
N TYR A 21 35.22 6.27 -13.41
CA TYR A 21 35.42 7.21 -12.30
C TYR A 21 36.53 8.23 -12.58
N ALA A 22 37.61 7.84 -13.27
CA ALA A 22 38.66 8.76 -13.68
C ALA A 22 38.13 9.84 -14.64
N ARG A 23 37.24 9.49 -15.58
CA ARG A 23 36.61 10.48 -16.48
C ARG A 23 35.60 11.37 -15.76
N ILE A 24 34.88 10.83 -14.77
CA ILE A 24 34.02 11.64 -13.88
C ILE A 24 34.88 12.66 -13.12
N LYS A 25 35.98 12.23 -12.51
CA LYS A 25 36.89 13.12 -11.75
C LYS A 25 37.51 14.22 -12.63
N LYS A 26 37.75 13.93 -13.90
CA LYS A 26 38.24 14.90 -14.89
C LYS A 26 37.17 15.88 -15.39
N GLY A 27 35.90 15.66 -15.05
CA GLY A 27 34.78 16.48 -15.55
C GLY A 27 34.38 16.17 -16.99
N GLU A 28 34.89 15.08 -17.58
CA GLU A 28 34.56 14.71 -18.97
C GLU A 28 33.18 14.04 -19.09
N ILE A 29 32.68 13.47 -18.00
CA ILE A 29 31.32 12.92 -17.84
C ILE A 29 30.79 13.26 -16.46
N THR A 30 29.48 13.40 -16.34
CA THR A 30 28.81 13.71 -15.08
C THR A 30 27.94 12.54 -14.64
N LYS A 31 27.74 12.44 -13.32
CA LYS A 31 26.79 11.51 -12.71
C LYS A 31 25.59 12.28 -12.17
N ASN A 32 24.41 11.68 -12.24
CA ASN A 32 23.20 12.26 -11.65
C ASN A 32 23.17 12.04 -10.11
N SER A 33 22.11 12.51 -9.45
CA SER A 33 21.86 12.32 -8.01
C SER A 33 21.93 10.86 -7.58
N ASP A 34 21.51 9.95 -8.46
CA ASP A 34 21.43 8.50 -8.19
C ASP A 34 22.75 7.78 -8.51
N GLY A 35 23.78 8.51 -8.94
CA GLY A 35 25.09 7.95 -9.30
C GLY A 35 25.16 7.31 -10.69
N ASN A 36 24.14 7.49 -11.53
CA ASN A 36 24.08 6.99 -12.91
C ASN A 36 24.75 7.96 -13.89
N VAL A 37 25.25 7.43 -15.01
CA VAL A 37 25.93 8.18 -16.07
C VAL A 37 25.12 8.15 -17.37
N SER A 38 25.23 9.22 -18.17
CA SER A 38 24.54 9.31 -19.46
C SER A 38 25.13 8.32 -20.47
N VAL A 39 24.26 7.57 -21.15
CA VAL A 39 24.65 6.63 -22.21
C VAL A 39 25.33 7.36 -23.37
N GLN A 40 24.89 8.58 -23.70
CA GLN A 40 25.45 9.38 -24.78
C GLN A 40 26.91 9.76 -24.51
N ASP A 41 27.20 10.13 -23.27
CA ASP A 41 28.53 10.46 -22.81
C ASP A 41 29.45 9.23 -22.80
N MET A 42 28.92 8.09 -22.37
CA MET A 42 29.63 6.82 -22.43
C MET A 42 29.95 6.44 -23.88
N MET A 43 29.00 6.61 -24.81
CA MET A 43 29.20 6.34 -26.22
C MET A 43 30.21 7.30 -26.87
N ARG A 44 30.20 8.57 -26.47
CA ARG A 44 31.17 9.56 -26.96
C ARG A 44 32.59 9.25 -26.51
N LEU A 45 32.79 8.83 -25.26
CA LEU A 45 34.12 8.61 -24.70
C LEU A 45 34.67 7.20 -24.90
N PHE A 46 33.80 6.19 -24.93
CA PHE A 46 34.17 4.78 -24.92
C PHE A 46 33.50 3.98 -26.03
N GLY A 47 32.71 4.61 -26.91
CA GLY A 47 32.12 3.96 -28.07
C GLY A 47 33.20 3.60 -29.08
N ASN A 48 33.57 2.33 -29.13
CA ASN A 48 34.53 1.85 -30.13
C ASN A 48 33.83 1.68 -31.49
N LYS A 49 34.43 2.18 -32.58
CA LYS A 49 33.77 2.21 -33.91
C LYS A 49 33.44 0.82 -34.47
N ALA A 50 34.22 -0.21 -34.09
CA ALA A 50 34.02 -1.59 -34.52
C ALA A 50 32.79 -2.26 -33.88
N ASP A 51 32.47 -1.91 -32.62
CA ASP A 51 31.41 -2.55 -31.82
C ASP A 51 30.16 -1.64 -31.64
N LYS A 52 30.09 -0.53 -32.39
CA LYS A 52 29.04 0.48 -32.24
C LYS A 52 27.63 -0.09 -32.38
N LYS A 53 27.38 -0.93 -33.40
CA LYS A 53 26.08 -1.57 -33.61
C LYS A 53 25.70 -2.54 -32.48
N ALA A 54 26.65 -3.33 -32.00
CA ALA A 54 26.41 -4.27 -30.90
C ALA A 54 26.12 -3.53 -29.58
N THR A 55 26.84 -2.42 -29.34
CA THR A 55 26.62 -1.59 -28.15
C THR A 55 25.27 -0.87 -28.21
N GLU A 56 24.88 -0.34 -29.37
CA GLU A 56 23.56 0.29 -29.58
C GLU A 56 22.41 -0.72 -29.41
N GLN A 57 22.57 -1.94 -29.91
CA GLN A 57 21.58 -3.02 -29.71
C GLN A 57 21.45 -3.40 -28.24
N ALA A 58 22.57 -3.62 -27.53
CA ALA A 58 22.54 -3.96 -26.10
C ALA A 58 21.94 -2.84 -25.23
N VAL A 59 22.16 -1.58 -25.60
CA VAL A 59 21.53 -0.42 -24.94
C VAL A 59 20.02 -0.42 -25.18
N ASN A 60 19.56 -0.66 -26.41
CA ASN A 60 18.14 -0.72 -26.71
C ASN A 60 17.44 -1.89 -26.01
N GLU A 61 18.07 -3.07 -25.95
CA GLU A 61 17.55 -4.22 -25.22
C GLU A 61 17.40 -3.92 -23.72
N LEU A 62 18.40 -3.28 -23.11
CA LEU A 62 18.31 -2.88 -21.71
C LEU A 62 17.18 -1.86 -21.47
N LEU A 63 17.05 -0.86 -22.33
CA LEU A 63 15.96 0.13 -22.22
C LEU A 63 14.58 -0.51 -22.39
N HIS A 64 14.42 -1.44 -23.33
CA HIS A 64 13.18 -2.20 -23.47
C HIS A 64 12.90 -3.12 -22.28
N SER A 65 13.93 -3.75 -21.70
CA SER A 65 13.76 -4.59 -20.51
C SER A 65 13.32 -3.79 -19.28
N VAL A 66 13.83 -2.57 -19.09
CA VAL A 66 13.43 -1.70 -17.97
C VAL A 66 11.97 -1.26 -18.11
N ASN A 67 11.55 -0.90 -19.32
CA ASN A 67 10.15 -0.53 -19.58
C ASN A 67 9.20 -1.72 -19.35
N ASN A 68 9.60 -2.94 -19.73
CA ASN A 68 8.80 -4.14 -19.48
C ASN A 68 8.71 -4.46 -17.98
N ILE A 69 9.79 -4.26 -17.22
CA ILE A 69 9.79 -4.46 -15.75
C ILE A 69 8.89 -3.43 -15.06
N GLU A 70 8.88 -2.17 -15.49
CA GLU A 70 7.97 -1.16 -14.94
C GLU A 70 6.50 -1.55 -15.19
N GLN A 71 6.18 -2.00 -16.40
CA GLN A 71 4.82 -2.49 -16.72
C GLN A 71 4.44 -3.76 -15.95
N GLU A 72 5.37 -4.70 -15.77
CA GLU A 72 5.17 -5.92 -14.98
C GLU A 72 5.03 -5.66 -13.48
N ILE A 73 5.53 -4.52 -12.96
CA ILE A 73 5.40 -4.15 -11.54
C ILE A 73 4.12 -3.33 -11.28
N GLU A 74 3.66 -2.52 -12.24
CA GLU A 74 2.44 -1.72 -12.09
C GLU A 74 1.17 -2.58 -12.07
N GLN A 75 1.07 -3.60 -12.93
CA GLN A 75 -0.10 -4.49 -12.96
C GLN A 75 -0.37 -5.25 -11.64
N PRO A 76 0.61 -5.95 -11.02
CA PRO A 76 0.37 -6.64 -9.76
C PRO A 76 0.09 -5.67 -8.61
N LYS A 77 0.62 -4.44 -8.63
CA LYS A 77 0.27 -3.41 -7.64
C LYS A 77 -1.20 -3.01 -7.74
N SER A 78 -1.69 -2.73 -8.94
CA SER A 78 -3.10 -2.42 -9.20
C SER A 78 -4.02 -3.55 -8.73
N ASN A 79 -3.68 -4.81 -9.04
CA ASN A 79 -4.50 -5.96 -8.65
C ASN A 79 -4.55 -6.15 -7.12
N ASN A 80 -3.43 -5.95 -6.43
CA ASN A 80 -3.40 -6.03 -4.96
C ASN A 80 -4.22 -4.91 -4.32
N GLU A 81 -4.15 -3.69 -4.85
CA GLU A 81 -4.92 -2.56 -4.34
C GLU A 81 -6.43 -2.78 -4.49
N GLN A 82 -6.88 -3.30 -5.64
CA GLN A 82 -8.28 -3.67 -5.85
C GLN A 82 -8.74 -4.77 -4.89
N LEU A 83 -7.93 -5.80 -4.67
CA LEU A 83 -8.25 -6.88 -3.72
C LEU A 83 -8.36 -6.36 -2.28
N LEU A 84 -7.47 -5.45 -1.89
CA LEU A 84 -7.52 -4.80 -0.57
C LEU A 84 -8.77 -3.95 -0.40
N GLN A 85 -9.16 -3.17 -1.43
CA GLN A 85 -10.40 -2.39 -1.40
C GLN A 85 -11.63 -3.27 -1.23
N GLN A 86 -11.74 -4.36 -1.99
CA GLN A 86 -12.84 -5.32 -1.84
C GLN A 86 -12.91 -5.91 -0.43
N LYS A 87 -11.75 -6.23 0.17
CA LYS A 87 -11.71 -6.77 1.54
C LYS A 87 -12.11 -5.73 2.57
N ILE A 88 -11.74 -4.47 2.39
CA ILE A 88 -12.17 -3.35 3.25
C ILE A 88 -13.69 -3.19 3.18
N GLU A 89 -14.27 -3.18 1.99
CA GLU A 89 -15.72 -3.06 1.79
C GLU A 89 -16.49 -4.22 2.45
N GLN A 90 -16.00 -5.45 2.30
CA GLN A 90 -16.58 -6.62 2.97
C GLN A 90 -16.52 -6.50 4.50
N LEU A 91 -15.38 -6.07 5.06
CA LEU A 91 -15.24 -5.88 6.50
C LEU A 91 -16.12 -4.75 7.03
N GLN A 92 -16.26 -3.65 6.28
CA GLN A 92 -17.16 -2.55 6.62
C GLN A 92 -18.62 -3.04 6.68
N GLY A 93 -19.06 -3.82 5.69
CA GLY A 93 -20.40 -4.42 5.71
C GLY A 93 -20.63 -5.37 6.90
N GLN A 94 -19.63 -6.16 7.27
CA GLN A 94 -19.71 -7.02 8.47
C GLN A 94 -19.81 -6.21 9.76
N VAL A 95 -19.04 -5.13 9.88
CA VAL A 95 -19.11 -4.22 11.04
C VAL A 95 -20.49 -3.59 11.15
N GLU A 96 -21.05 -3.07 10.04
CA GLU A 96 -22.38 -2.45 10.04
C GLU A 96 -23.48 -3.45 10.45
N GLN A 97 -23.38 -4.70 9.99
CA GLN A 97 -24.31 -5.76 10.41
C GLN A 97 -24.21 -6.08 11.90
N LEU A 98 -22.98 -6.16 12.44
CA LEU A 98 -22.76 -6.40 13.86
C LEU A 98 -23.25 -5.23 14.72
N GLU A 99 -23.08 -4.00 14.28
CA GLU A 99 -23.60 -2.81 14.96
C GLU A 99 -25.13 -2.82 15.04
N LYS A 100 -25.82 -3.15 13.94
CA LYS A 100 -27.29 -3.31 13.93
C LYS A 100 -27.77 -4.41 14.88
N GLN A 101 -27.07 -5.56 14.90
CA GLN A 101 -27.40 -6.64 15.82
C GLN A 101 -27.20 -6.21 17.28
N LEU A 102 -26.11 -5.50 17.57
CA LEU A 102 -25.83 -5.00 18.91
C LEU A 102 -26.89 -3.99 19.36
N GLU A 103 -27.32 -3.09 18.47
CA GLU A 103 -28.37 -2.12 18.76
C GLU A 103 -29.71 -2.81 19.01
N TYR A 104 -30.06 -3.82 18.21
CA TYR A 104 -31.25 -4.64 18.44
C TYR A 104 -31.23 -5.35 19.81
N VAL A 105 -30.10 -5.96 20.18
CA VAL A 105 -29.94 -6.63 21.47
C VAL A 105 -30.05 -5.63 22.63
N LYS A 106 -29.42 -4.46 22.51
CA LYS A 106 -29.51 -3.39 23.54
C LYS A 106 -30.95 -2.89 23.72
N ALA A 107 -31.68 -2.68 22.63
CA ALA A 107 -33.07 -2.26 22.68
C ALA A 107 -33.95 -3.32 23.36
N ASN A 108 -33.73 -4.60 23.03
CA ASN A 108 -34.46 -5.70 23.66
C ASN A 108 -34.14 -5.82 25.16
N GLU A 109 -32.88 -5.70 25.55
CA GLU A 109 -32.47 -5.71 26.96
C GLU A 109 -33.12 -4.56 27.74
N ALA A 110 -33.14 -3.35 27.18
CA ALA A 110 -33.79 -2.20 27.80
C ALA A 110 -35.30 -2.41 27.97
N TRP A 111 -35.97 -2.96 26.96
CA TRP A 111 -37.39 -3.28 27.02
C TRP A 111 -37.70 -4.33 28.10
N LEU A 112 -36.90 -5.39 28.19
CA LEU A 112 -37.06 -6.42 29.22
C LEU A 112 -36.84 -5.87 30.63
N LYS A 113 -35.83 -5.01 30.83
CA LYS A 113 -35.61 -4.33 32.12
C LYS A 113 -36.80 -3.46 32.51
N GLN A 114 -37.36 -2.70 31.57
CA GLN A 114 -38.54 -1.86 31.84
C GLN A 114 -39.76 -2.69 32.22
N GLN A 115 -39.98 -3.85 31.58
CA GLN A 115 -41.07 -4.75 31.97
C GLN A 115 -40.87 -5.32 33.38
N LEU A 116 -39.65 -5.70 33.73
CA LEU A 116 -39.34 -6.23 35.05
C LEU A 116 -39.56 -5.16 36.15
N ASP A 117 -39.11 -3.94 35.91
CA ASP A 117 -39.32 -2.81 36.82
C ASP A 117 -40.80 -2.50 37.03
N GLN A 118 -41.60 -2.52 35.96
CA GLN A 118 -43.06 -2.37 36.06
C GLN A 118 -43.68 -3.45 36.96
N LYS A 119 -43.35 -4.72 36.74
CA LYS A 119 -43.86 -5.82 37.58
C LYS A 119 -43.41 -5.68 39.03
N LEU A 120 -42.17 -5.25 39.29
CA LEU A 120 -41.67 -5.05 40.64
C LEU A 120 -42.40 -3.91 41.36
N ILE A 121 -42.70 -2.82 40.65
CA ILE A 121 -43.47 -1.68 41.17
C ILE A 121 -44.92 -2.12 41.49
N GLU A 122 -45.55 -2.88 40.60
CA GLU A 122 -46.90 -3.44 40.82
C GLU A 122 -46.93 -4.28 42.09
N HIS A 123 -46.06 -5.28 42.22
CA HIS A 123 -45.96 -6.13 43.41
C HIS A 123 -45.74 -5.33 44.71
N LYS A 124 -44.84 -4.35 44.70
CA LYS A 124 -44.58 -3.47 45.87
C LYS A 124 -45.80 -2.63 46.27
N ASN A 125 -46.64 -2.24 45.32
CA ASN A 125 -47.85 -1.45 45.58
C ASN A 125 -48.99 -2.31 46.15
N HIS A 126 -49.09 -3.58 45.73
CA HIS A 126 -50.03 -4.54 46.31
C HIS A 126 -49.71 -4.88 47.77
N GLU A 127 -48.44 -5.08 48.12
CA GLU A 127 -48.03 -5.39 49.49
C GLU A 127 -48.27 -4.22 50.46
N LYS A 128 -47.99 -2.97 50.04
CA LYS A 128 -48.18 -1.78 50.88
C LYS A 128 -49.65 -1.49 51.20
N LYS A 129 -50.58 -1.91 50.34
CA LYS A 129 -52.03 -1.76 50.57
C LYS A 129 -52.65 -2.95 51.32
N GLY A 130 -51.90 -4.03 51.55
CA GLY A 130 -52.44 -5.35 51.92
C GLY A 130 -52.63 -5.63 53.42
N LEU A 131 -51.93 -4.98 54.35
CA LEU A 131 -52.08 -5.25 55.79
C LEU A 131 -52.10 -4.01 56.68
N LEU A 132 -51.38 -2.95 56.31
CA LEU A 132 -51.30 -1.74 57.13
C LEU A 132 -52.51 -0.81 56.91
N GLY A 133 -53.10 -0.81 55.71
CA GLY A 133 -54.27 0.03 55.39
C GLY A 133 -55.58 -0.39 56.08
N ARG A 134 -55.67 -1.62 56.62
CA ARG A 134 -56.85 -2.11 57.36
C ARG A 134 -56.70 -2.00 58.88
N LEU A 135 -55.49 -1.73 59.38
CA LEU A 135 -55.21 -1.61 60.82
C LEU A 135 -55.18 -0.15 61.30
N PHE A 136 -55.07 0.82 60.39
CA PHE A 136 -55.00 2.25 60.70
C PHE A 136 -56.02 3.10 59.91
N GLY A 137 -57.08 2.47 59.40
CA GLY A 137 -58.23 3.14 58.75
C GLY A 137 -59.44 3.16 59.67
#